data_AF-A0AAD4D0G6-F1
#
_entry.id   AF-A0AAD4D0G6-F1
#
_cell.length_a   1.000
_cell.length_b   1.000
_cell.length_c   1.000
_cell.angle_alpha   90.00
_cell.angle_beta   90.00
_cell.angle_gamma   90.00
#
_symmetry.space_group_name_H-M   'P 1'
#
loop_
_entity.id
_entity.type
_entity.pdbx_description
1 polymer ?
#
loop_
_entity_poly.entity_id
_entity_poly.type
_entity_poly.pdbx_seq_one_letter_code
_entity_poly.pdbx_strand_id
1 'polypeptide(L)'
;MAEKEGGVGAMVDQNQLIPESVQSKVLPAKISIPAVHYDYDFQKWQTYFVMSSSNEKIVKRSHGLALEANGDGYGPQFTYGETMSAPGLVSAATAAIGMGIGGAALTVGPLRRFIQNRFMHAPGEGPSDSLSIVLPENVEGSSEEAKPVRALAVIQGGDPGYAETCRYLVEGALCLVKSEDQIRNENKVKGGVLTPAHAFGQILVRRLQDRNVNLTVSKL
;
A
#
# COMPACT_ATOMS: atom_id res chain seq x y z
N MET A 1 5.10 -17.83 25.77
CA MET A 1 4.66 -16.47 25.42
C MET A 1 5.90 -15.60 25.45
N ALA A 2 6.59 -15.46 24.32
CA ALA A 2 7.74 -14.57 24.21
C ALA A 2 7.24 -13.27 23.57
N GLU A 3 7.26 -12.19 24.35
CA GLU A 3 7.17 -10.82 23.87
C GLU A 3 8.17 -10.66 22.73
N LYS A 4 7.70 -10.51 21.49
CA LYS A 4 8.55 -10.01 20.41
C LYS A 4 8.80 -8.53 20.72
N GLU A 5 9.91 -8.28 21.41
CA GLU A 5 10.45 -6.94 21.64
C GLU A 5 10.42 -6.14 20.34
N GLY A 6 9.89 -4.92 20.41
CA GLY A 6 9.77 -3.97 19.32
C GLY A 6 11.11 -3.42 18.85
N GLY A 7 11.98 -4.30 18.35
CA GLY A 7 13.24 -3.94 17.70
C GLY A 7 13.04 -3.55 16.23
N VAL A 8 14.07 -2.95 15.63
CA VAL A 8 14.11 -2.53 14.21
C VAL A 8 13.67 -3.65 13.26
N GLY A 9 13.96 -4.92 13.60
CA GLY A 9 13.52 -6.09 12.84
C GLY A 9 11.99 -6.22 12.67
N ALA A 10 11.20 -5.80 13.66
CA ALA A 10 9.74 -5.78 13.55
C ALA A 10 9.24 -4.68 12.59
N MET A 11 10.01 -3.59 12.41
CA MET A 11 9.65 -2.54 11.46
C MET A 11 9.86 -2.96 10.01
N VAL A 12 10.79 -3.88 9.73
CA VAL A 12 11.14 -4.32 8.35
C VAL A 12 10.43 -5.61 7.92
N ASP A 13 9.78 -6.32 8.84
CA ASP A 13 9.05 -7.56 8.53
C ASP A 13 7.69 -7.24 7.86
N GLN A 14 7.61 -7.50 6.55
CA GLN A 14 6.37 -7.36 5.77
C GLN A 14 5.23 -8.25 6.29
N ASN A 15 5.55 -9.38 6.91
CA ASN A 15 4.58 -10.36 7.39
C ASN A 15 4.11 -10.08 8.82
N GLN A 16 4.57 -8.98 9.44
CA GLN A 16 4.26 -8.63 10.83
C GLN A 16 2.76 -8.61 11.15
N LEU A 17 1.92 -8.20 10.19
CA LEU A 17 0.47 -8.06 10.38
C LEU A 17 -0.34 -9.26 9.88
N ILE A 18 0.30 -10.34 9.43
CA ILE A 18 -0.38 -11.57 9.00
C ILE A 18 -0.92 -12.30 10.24
N PRO A 19 -2.16 -12.82 10.21
CA PRO A 19 -2.70 -13.61 11.32
C PRO A 19 -1.81 -14.84 11.65
N GLU A 20 -1.57 -15.08 12.93
CA GLU A 20 -0.68 -16.15 13.41
C GLU A 20 -1.11 -17.54 12.91
N SER A 21 -2.43 -17.76 12.80
CA SER A 21 -3.07 -18.99 12.32
C SER A 21 -2.61 -19.43 10.93
N VAL A 22 -2.15 -18.51 10.09
CA VAL A 22 -1.74 -18.76 8.70
C VAL A 22 -0.29 -18.36 8.42
N GLN A 23 0.45 -17.92 9.42
CA GLN A 23 1.83 -17.43 9.23
C GLN A 23 2.79 -18.52 8.72
N SER A 24 2.50 -19.80 8.97
CA SER A 24 3.27 -20.94 8.43
C SER A 24 2.99 -21.24 6.96
N LYS A 25 1.92 -20.66 6.39
CA LYS A 25 1.46 -20.90 5.02
C LYS A 25 1.89 -19.80 4.04
N VAL A 26 2.51 -18.74 4.53
CA VAL A 26 2.93 -17.60 3.70
C VAL A 26 4.44 -17.64 3.47
N LEU A 27 4.88 -17.11 2.33
CA LEU A 27 6.29 -16.98 2.03
C LEU A 27 7.01 -16.13 3.10
N PRO A 28 8.28 -16.43 3.42
CA PRO A 28 9.08 -15.59 4.31
C PRO A 28 9.08 -14.12 3.88
N ALA A 29 9.11 -13.22 4.85
CA ALA A 29 9.16 -11.80 4.57
C ALA A 29 10.42 -11.47 3.78
N LYS A 30 10.25 -10.74 2.68
CA LYS A 30 11.39 -10.15 1.97
C LYS A 30 11.75 -8.85 2.69
N ILE A 31 13.04 -8.64 2.91
CA ILE A 31 13.54 -7.32 3.32
C ILE A 31 13.36 -6.41 2.11
N SER A 32 12.48 -5.41 2.23
CA SER A 32 12.30 -4.38 1.19
C SER A 32 13.52 -3.46 1.22
N ILE A 33 14.55 -3.80 0.44
CA ILE A 33 15.72 -2.94 0.25
C ILE A 33 15.31 -1.85 -0.76
N PRO A 34 15.65 -0.57 -0.53
CA PRO A 34 15.49 0.48 -1.52
C PRO A 34 16.37 0.18 -2.75
N ALA A 35 15.86 -0.65 -3.66
CA ALA A 35 16.58 -1.10 -4.84
C ALA A 35 16.20 -0.21 -6.03
N VAL A 36 17.11 0.69 -6.39
CA VAL A 36 17.02 1.37 -7.68
C VAL A 36 17.23 0.35 -8.78
N HIS A 37 16.24 0.18 -9.65
CA HIS A 37 16.32 -0.74 -10.78
C HIS A 37 15.51 -0.21 -11.95
N TYR A 38 15.81 -0.69 -13.15
CA TYR A 38 14.97 -0.42 -14.32
C TYR A 38 13.90 -1.50 -14.39
N ASP A 39 12.64 -1.07 -14.42
CA ASP A 39 11.50 -1.95 -14.55
C ASP A 39 11.05 -1.97 -16.02
N TYR A 40 11.05 -3.16 -16.61
CA TYR A 40 10.73 -3.36 -18.02
C TYR A 40 9.23 -3.40 -18.30
N ASP A 41 8.39 -3.61 -17.29
CA ASP A 41 6.95 -3.59 -17.46
C ASP A 41 6.43 -2.14 -17.43
N PHE A 42 6.98 -1.30 -16.55
CA PHE A 42 6.73 0.14 -16.51
C PHE A 42 7.57 0.97 -17.48
N GLN A 43 8.63 0.39 -18.05
CA GLN A 43 9.64 1.08 -18.89
C GLN A 43 10.23 2.32 -18.20
N LYS A 44 10.41 2.25 -16.88
CA LYS A 44 10.86 3.37 -16.03
C LYS A 44 11.84 2.88 -14.97
N TRP A 45 12.70 3.80 -14.54
CA TRP A 45 13.51 3.56 -13.35
C TRP A 45 12.62 3.61 -12.11
N GLN A 46 12.71 2.60 -11.26
CA GLN A 46 12.01 2.55 -9.99
C GLN A 46 12.96 2.91 -8.86
N THR A 47 12.44 3.54 -7.82
CA THR A 47 13.13 3.87 -6.58
C THR A 47 12.23 3.58 -5.38
N TYR A 48 12.79 3.68 -4.18
CA TYR A 48 12.06 3.44 -2.95
C TYR A 48 10.87 4.39 -2.80
N PHE A 49 9.73 3.83 -2.40
CA PHE A 49 8.57 4.61 -1.99
C PHE A 49 8.50 4.69 -0.47
N VAL A 50 8.42 5.90 0.09
CA VAL A 50 8.55 6.13 1.54
C VAL A 50 7.50 5.39 2.38
N MET A 51 6.29 5.18 1.85
CA MET A 51 5.21 4.50 2.57
C MET A 51 5.21 2.98 2.36
N SER A 52 6.10 2.42 1.52
CA SER A 52 6.08 1.00 1.16
C SER A 52 6.15 0.10 2.39
N SER A 53 7.01 0.43 3.35
CA SER A 53 7.18 -0.33 4.59
C SER A 53 5.90 -0.45 5.43
N SER A 54 4.99 0.53 5.33
CA SER A 54 3.71 0.53 6.02
C SER A 54 2.65 -0.19 5.17
N ASN A 55 2.56 0.14 3.89
CA ASN A 55 1.53 -0.38 2.99
C ASN A 55 1.71 -1.88 2.71
N GLU A 56 2.94 -2.34 2.52
CA GLU A 56 3.26 -3.76 2.29
C GLU A 56 2.68 -4.66 3.40
N LYS A 57 2.74 -4.20 4.66
CA LYS A 57 2.16 -4.92 5.80
C LYS A 57 0.64 -5.01 5.74
N ILE A 58 -0.03 -3.95 5.28
CA ILE A 58 -1.49 -3.92 5.12
C ILE A 58 -1.93 -4.83 3.98
N VAL A 59 -1.19 -4.85 2.86
CA VAL A 59 -1.45 -5.77 1.75
C VAL A 59 -1.22 -7.22 2.18
N LYS A 60 -0.11 -7.50 2.87
CA LYS A 60 0.18 -8.82 3.45
C LYS A 60 -0.86 -9.25 4.48
N ARG A 61 -1.35 -8.35 5.33
CA ARG A 61 -2.49 -8.62 6.22
C ARG A 61 -3.73 -9.01 5.44
N SER A 62 -4.05 -8.29 4.36
CA SER A 62 -5.21 -8.60 3.50
C SER A 62 -5.10 -10.00 2.88
N HIS A 63 -3.90 -10.36 2.41
CA HIS A 63 -3.60 -11.71 1.94
C HIS A 63 -3.80 -12.75 3.05
N GLY A 64 -3.30 -12.50 4.26
CA GLY A 64 -3.46 -13.40 5.41
C GLY A 64 -4.92 -13.59 5.85
N LEU A 65 -5.70 -12.51 5.91
CA LEU A 65 -7.14 -12.57 6.21
C LEU A 65 -7.91 -13.34 5.12
N ALA A 66 -7.57 -13.12 3.85
CA ALA A 66 -8.14 -13.89 2.75
C ALA A 66 -7.78 -15.38 2.89
N LEU A 67 -6.53 -15.69 3.24
CA LEU A 67 -6.05 -17.06 3.45
C LEU A 67 -6.77 -17.78 4.60
N GLU A 68 -7.06 -17.09 5.71
CA GLU A 68 -7.93 -17.61 6.78
C GLU A 68 -9.36 -17.91 6.31
N ALA A 69 -9.88 -17.08 5.40
CA ALA A 69 -11.27 -17.15 4.95
C ALA A 69 -11.51 -18.17 3.83
N ASN A 70 -10.60 -18.28 2.85
CA ASN A 70 -10.79 -19.08 1.65
C ASN A 70 -9.76 -20.22 1.47
N GLY A 71 -8.69 -20.27 2.28
CA GLY A 71 -7.66 -21.29 2.21
C GLY A 71 -6.51 -21.04 1.22
N ASP A 72 -6.66 -20.10 0.29
CA ASP A 72 -5.67 -19.81 -0.78
C ASP A 72 -5.15 -18.35 -0.79
N GLY A 73 -5.83 -17.43 -0.10
CA GLY A 73 -5.46 -16.01 -0.04
C GLY A 73 -5.46 -15.38 -1.43
N TYR A 74 -4.30 -14.86 -1.83
CA TYR A 74 -4.02 -14.32 -3.18
C TYR A 74 -3.13 -15.28 -4.00
N GLY A 75 -3.00 -16.53 -3.56
CA GLY A 75 -2.12 -17.54 -4.13
C GLY A 75 -0.90 -17.85 -3.24
N PRO A 76 -0.37 -19.10 -3.31
CA PRO A 76 0.68 -19.58 -2.41
C PRO A 76 2.04 -18.88 -2.59
N GLN A 77 2.26 -18.28 -3.76
CA GLN A 77 3.50 -17.58 -4.11
C GLN A 77 3.35 -16.05 -4.09
N PHE A 78 2.30 -15.54 -3.46
CA PHE A 78 2.00 -14.11 -3.46
C PHE A 78 3.15 -13.28 -2.87
N THR A 79 3.74 -12.43 -3.71
CA THR A 79 4.69 -11.40 -3.30
C THR A 79 4.12 -10.02 -3.61
N TYR A 80 4.55 -9.03 -2.85
CA TYR A 80 4.13 -7.64 -3.01
C TYR A 80 5.29 -6.73 -2.68
N GLY A 81 5.43 -5.65 -3.43
CA GLY A 81 6.42 -4.61 -3.22
C GLY A 81 5.95 -3.31 -3.83
N GLU A 82 6.27 -2.19 -3.18
CA GLU A 82 5.91 -0.87 -3.67
C GLU A 82 7.16 -0.07 -4.02
N THR A 83 7.10 0.56 -5.19
CA THR A 83 8.15 1.43 -5.69
C THR A 83 7.55 2.69 -6.30
N MET A 84 8.39 3.70 -6.48
CA MET A 84 8.03 4.95 -7.13
C MET A 84 8.83 5.07 -8.42
N SER A 85 8.15 5.39 -9.52
CA SER A 85 8.81 5.63 -10.80
C SER A 85 9.52 6.98 -10.82
N ALA A 86 10.71 7.00 -11.41
CA ALA A 86 11.53 8.18 -11.63
C ALA A 86 11.86 8.33 -13.13
N PRO A 87 12.04 9.56 -13.64
CA PRO A 87 12.32 9.80 -15.06
C PRO A 87 13.61 9.17 -15.58
N GLY A 88 14.60 8.94 -14.71
CA GLY A 88 15.89 8.37 -15.07
C GLY A 88 16.67 7.82 -13.89
N LEU A 89 17.75 7.09 -14.17
CA LEU A 89 18.63 6.48 -13.15
C LEU A 89 19.14 7.50 -12.14
N VAL A 90 19.63 8.64 -12.62
CA VAL A 90 20.18 9.69 -11.74
C VAL A 90 19.10 10.20 -10.78
N SER A 91 17.90 10.51 -11.28
CA SER A 91 16.78 10.94 -10.42
C SER A 91 16.35 9.85 -9.43
N ALA A 92 16.34 8.58 -9.86
CA ALA A 92 16.00 7.44 -8.99
C ALA A 92 17.02 7.28 -7.85
N ALA A 93 18.32 7.37 -8.18
CA ALA A 93 19.41 7.28 -7.22
C ALA A 93 19.44 8.47 -6.25
N THR A 94 19.27 9.70 -6.75
CA THR A 94 19.20 10.89 -5.90
C THR A 94 18.00 10.84 -4.95
N ALA A 95 16.84 10.38 -5.42
CA ALA A 95 15.66 10.19 -4.58
C ALA A 95 15.92 9.15 -3.47
N ALA A 96 16.52 8.00 -3.81
CA ALA A 96 16.85 6.96 -2.84
C ALA A 96 17.82 7.46 -1.76
N ILE A 97 18.91 8.13 -2.17
CA ILE A 97 19.90 8.70 -1.26
C ILE A 97 19.26 9.79 -0.39
N GLY A 98 18.48 10.68 -1.00
CA GLY A 98 17.78 11.76 -0.29
C GLY A 98 16.82 11.23 0.76
N MET A 99 16.05 10.18 0.45
CA MET A 99 15.19 9.51 1.44
C MET A 99 15.98 8.85 2.56
N GLY A 100 17.09 8.18 2.25
CA GLY A 100 17.96 7.57 3.27
C GLY A 100 18.53 8.61 4.24
N ILE A 101 19.05 9.72 3.71
CA ILE A 101 19.56 10.84 4.52
C ILE A 101 18.42 11.50 5.30
N GLY A 102 17.28 11.77 4.66
CA GLY A 102 16.12 12.38 5.28
C GLY A 102 15.53 11.53 6.41
N GLY A 103 15.41 10.22 6.21
CA GLY A 103 14.99 9.27 7.23
C GLY A 103 15.94 9.26 8.42
N ALA A 104 17.25 9.17 8.18
CA ALA A 104 18.26 9.26 9.24
C ALA A 104 18.19 10.59 9.99
N ALA A 105 18.01 11.71 9.28
CA ALA A 105 17.86 13.03 9.84
C ALA A 105 16.66 13.15 10.79
N LEU A 106 15.54 12.48 10.49
CA LEU A 106 14.35 12.43 11.34
C LEU A 106 14.58 11.63 12.64
N THR A 107 15.59 10.76 12.71
CA THR A 107 15.94 10.07 13.97
C THR A 107 16.69 11.00 14.94
N VAL A 108 17.25 12.10 14.45
CA VAL A 108 18.00 13.08 15.24
C VAL A 108 17.04 14.18 15.73
N GLY A 109 16.77 14.21 17.04
CA GLY A 109 15.74 15.07 17.64
C GLY A 109 15.74 16.54 17.20
N PRO A 110 16.87 17.27 17.24
CA PRO A 110 16.95 18.66 16.79
C PRO A 110 16.64 18.83 15.30
N LEU A 111 17.17 17.94 14.45
CA LEU A 111 16.99 18.00 13.01
C LEU A 111 15.56 17.65 12.61
N ARG A 112 14.95 16.66 13.27
CA ARG A 112 13.52 16.36 13.16
C ARG A 112 12.66 17.58 13.45
N ARG A 113 12.89 18.27 14.57
CA ARG A 113 12.13 19.47 14.96
C ARG A 113 12.30 20.60 13.94
N PHE A 114 13.51 20.80 13.45
CA PHE A 114 13.77 21.78 12.40
C PHE A 114 12.99 21.46 11.12
N ILE A 115 13.03 20.20 10.67
CA ILE A 115 12.32 19.75 9.47
C ILE A 115 10.80 19.93 9.64
N GLN A 116 10.25 19.49 10.77
CA GLN A 116 8.82 19.62 11.09
C GLN A 116 8.38 21.09 11.07
N ASN A 117 9.11 21.97 11.74
CA ASN A 117 8.72 23.37 11.86
C ASN A 117 8.88 24.16 10.55
N ARG A 118 9.73 23.71 9.63
CA ARG A 118 10.11 24.48 8.43
C ARG A 118 9.46 24.00 7.14
N PHE A 119 9.14 22.71 7.05
CA PHE A 119 8.72 22.06 5.80
C PHE A 119 7.41 21.28 5.91
N MET A 120 6.90 21.01 7.12
CA MET A 120 5.60 20.36 7.29
C MET A 120 4.54 21.39 7.65
N HIS A 121 3.36 21.26 7.03
CA HIS A 121 2.19 22.03 7.41
C HIS A 121 1.77 21.67 8.84
N ALA A 122 1.16 22.62 9.54
CA ALA A 122 0.57 22.30 10.84
C ALA A 122 -0.56 21.28 10.66
N PRO A 123 -0.80 20.39 11.64
CA PRO A 123 -1.93 19.47 11.58
C PRO A 123 -3.24 20.22 11.31
N GLY A 124 -3.94 19.84 10.24
CA GLY A 124 -5.23 20.43 9.86
C GLY A 124 -5.18 21.52 8.80
N GLU A 125 -3.99 22.02 8.40
CA GLU A 125 -3.90 23.04 7.34
C GLU A 125 -4.07 22.48 5.92
N GLY A 126 -3.85 21.17 5.73
CA GLY A 126 -3.93 20.52 4.42
C GLY A 126 -2.98 21.14 3.38
N PRO A 127 -2.86 20.55 2.18
CA PRO A 127 -2.23 21.24 1.07
C PRO A 127 -3.18 22.36 0.58
N SER A 128 -2.61 23.49 0.17
CA SER A 128 -3.37 24.53 -0.53
C SER A 128 -4.03 23.98 -1.80
N ASP A 129 -5.23 24.46 -2.16
CA ASP A 129 -6.01 24.02 -3.33
C ASP A 129 -5.22 23.94 -4.66
N SER A 130 -4.10 24.65 -4.78
CA SER A 130 -3.23 24.66 -5.95
C SER A 130 -2.31 23.43 -6.09
N LEU A 131 -2.21 22.55 -5.09
CA LEU A 131 -1.37 21.36 -5.14
C LEU A 131 -2.23 20.13 -5.41
N SER A 132 -2.65 19.97 -6.67
CA SER A 132 -3.19 18.71 -7.18
C SER A 132 -2.07 17.96 -7.89
N ILE A 133 -1.47 16.98 -7.22
CA ILE A 133 -0.65 16.00 -7.92
C ILE A 133 -1.64 14.92 -8.39
N VAL A 134 -1.44 14.24 -9.52
CA VAL A 134 -2.17 13.00 -9.82
C VAL A 134 -1.09 11.98 -10.08
N LEU A 135 -0.93 11.03 -9.16
CA LEU A 135 -0.01 9.92 -9.32
C LEU A 135 -0.84 8.69 -9.67
N PRO A 136 -0.77 8.19 -10.91
CA PRO A 136 -1.34 6.89 -11.19
C PRO A 136 -0.59 5.85 -10.37
N GLU A 137 -1.31 5.14 -9.50
CA GLU A 137 -0.77 3.93 -8.88
C GLU A 137 -0.94 2.78 -9.86
N ASN A 138 0.18 2.18 -10.21
CA ASN A 138 0.21 1.02 -11.07
C ASN A 138 0.53 -0.22 -10.25
N VAL A 139 -0.33 -1.24 -10.34
CA VAL A 139 -0.07 -2.55 -9.73
C VAL A 139 0.11 -3.58 -10.82
N GLU A 140 1.23 -4.29 -10.78
CA GLU A 140 1.45 -5.46 -11.61
C GLU A 140 1.26 -6.75 -10.82
N GLY A 141 0.58 -7.71 -11.45
CA GLY A 141 0.46 -9.09 -10.97
C GLY A 141 0.90 -10.07 -12.04
N SER A 142 1.65 -11.10 -11.63
CA SER A 142 2.00 -12.26 -12.45
C SER A 142 1.58 -13.56 -11.77
N SER A 143 1.25 -14.57 -12.56
CA SER A 143 0.87 -15.92 -12.10
C SER A 143 1.87 -16.95 -12.64
N GLU A 144 2.27 -17.94 -11.84
CA GLU A 144 3.12 -19.07 -12.27
C GLU A 144 2.35 -20.17 -13.03
N GLU A 145 1.23 -19.82 -13.68
CA GLU A 145 0.55 -20.72 -14.61
C GLU A 145 1.42 -21.04 -15.84
N ALA A 146 1.11 -22.14 -16.54
CA ALA A 146 1.77 -22.52 -17.79
C ALA A 146 1.79 -21.40 -18.85
N LYS A 147 0.95 -20.39 -18.69
CA LYS A 147 1.01 -19.09 -19.38
C LYS A 147 0.87 -17.97 -18.35
N PRO A 148 1.97 -17.30 -17.94
CA PRO A 148 1.87 -16.19 -17.01
C PRO A 148 1.01 -15.08 -17.61
N VAL A 149 0.00 -14.64 -16.85
CA VAL A 149 -0.81 -13.47 -17.18
C VAL A 149 -0.21 -12.28 -16.45
N ARG A 150 0.04 -11.20 -17.18
CA ARG A 150 0.41 -9.91 -16.63
C ARG A 150 -0.77 -8.96 -16.72
N ALA A 151 -0.98 -8.17 -15.69
CA ALA A 151 -2.04 -7.17 -15.67
C ALA A 151 -1.52 -5.89 -15.04
N LEU A 152 -2.03 -4.77 -15.53
CA LEU A 152 -1.81 -3.42 -15.02
C LEU A 152 -3.12 -2.93 -14.40
N ALA A 153 -3.11 -2.71 -13.09
CA ALA A 153 -4.14 -1.90 -12.45
C ALA A 153 -3.71 -0.44 -12.46
N VAL A 154 -4.60 0.48 -12.82
CA VAL A 154 -4.39 1.93 -12.77
C VAL A 154 -5.44 2.54 -11.86
N ILE A 155 -4.98 3.31 -10.86
CA ILE A 155 -5.81 4.10 -9.96
C ILE A 155 -5.55 5.57 -10.24
N GLN A 156 -6.57 6.30 -10.67
CA GLN A 156 -6.49 7.73 -10.95
C GLN A 156 -7.68 8.46 -10.31
N GLY A 157 -7.37 9.46 -9.48
CA GLY A 157 -8.36 10.33 -8.86
C GLY A 157 -7.92 11.80 -8.93
N GLY A 158 -8.32 12.58 -7.94
CA GLY A 158 -7.75 13.90 -7.62
C GLY A 158 -6.41 13.77 -6.91
N ASP A 159 -6.14 14.67 -5.96
CA ASP A 159 -4.86 14.69 -5.22
C ASP A 159 -4.63 13.36 -4.45
N PRO A 160 -3.57 12.57 -4.78
CA PRO A 160 -3.29 11.27 -4.18
C PRO A 160 -2.87 11.39 -2.72
N GLY A 161 -2.55 12.62 -2.27
CA GLY A 161 -2.31 12.93 -0.88
C GLY A 161 -3.63 13.01 -0.11
N TYR A 162 -4.05 14.23 0.18
CA TYR A 162 -5.12 14.44 1.17
C TYR A 162 -6.50 14.20 0.59
N ALA A 163 -6.79 14.64 -0.63
CA ALA A 163 -8.15 14.57 -1.18
C ALA A 163 -8.60 13.12 -1.39
N GLU A 164 -7.78 12.29 -2.05
CA GLU A 164 -8.10 10.87 -2.24
C GLU A 164 -8.06 10.10 -0.92
N THR A 165 -7.10 10.36 -0.03
CA THR A 165 -7.07 9.72 1.30
C THR A 165 -8.35 10.03 2.09
N CYS A 166 -8.80 11.28 2.12
CA CYS A 166 -10.06 11.66 2.75
C CYS A 166 -11.25 10.98 2.07
N ARG A 167 -11.28 10.91 0.74
CA ARG A 167 -12.33 10.21 0.01
C ARG A 167 -12.37 8.73 0.37
N TYR A 168 -11.24 8.04 0.38
CA TYR A 168 -11.16 6.61 0.71
C TYR A 168 -11.62 6.35 2.15
N LEU A 169 -11.24 7.23 3.09
CA LEU A 169 -11.69 7.14 4.48
C LEU A 169 -13.21 7.32 4.61
N VAL A 170 -13.77 8.35 3.98
CA VAL A 170 -15.21 8.64 4.00
C VAL A 170 -16.00 7.53 3.31
N GLU A 171 -15.55 7.05 2.15
CA GLU A 171 -16.23 5.97 1.44
C GLU A 171 -16.14 4.65 2.21
N GLY A 172 -15.03 4.39 2.93
CA GLY A 172 -14.93 3.28 3.87
C GLY A 172 -15.93 3.38 5.04
N ALA A 173 -16.09 4.57 5.62
CA ALA A 173 -17.10 4.80 6.65
C ALA A 173 -18.53 4.62 6.11
N LEU A 174 -18.78 5.08 4.87
CA LEU A 174 -20.08 4.90 4.22
C LEU A 174 -20.37 3.44 3.85
N CYS A 175 -19.37 2.62 3.53
CA CYS A 175 -19.54 1.18 3.40
C CYS A 175 -20.13 0.58 4.68
N LEU A 176 -19.58 0.94 5.85
CA LEU A 176 -20.06 0.43 7.13
C LEU A 176 -21.50 0.87 7.43
N VAL A 177 -21.84 2.13 7.16
CA VAL A 177 -23.16 2.69 7.50
C VAL A 177 -24.24 2.29 6.49
N LYS A 178 -23.91 2.19 5.20
CA LYS A 178 -24.89 2.06 4.11
C LYS A 178 -24.88 0.70 3.42
N SER A 179 -23.87 -0.13 3.65
CA SER A 179 -23.69 -1.39 2.92
C SER A 179 -23.42 -2.57 3.87
N GLU A 180 -23.83 -2.49 5.15
CA GLU A 180 -23.57 -3.54 6.14
C GLU A 180 -24.12 -4.91 5.70
N ASP A 181 -25.38 -4.98 5.28
CA ASP A 181 -25.99 -6.24 4.82
C ASP A 181 -25.25 -6.81 3.61
N GLN A 182 -24.86 -5.94 2.68
CA GLN A 182 -24.10 -6.32 1.49
C GLN A 182 -22.72 -6.86 1.87
N ILE A 183 -22.03 -6.21 2.81
CA ILE A 183 -20.73 -6.67 3.35
C ILE A 183 -20.88 -8.06 3.97
N ARG A 184 -21.91 -8.28 4.79
CA ARG A 184 -22.16 -9.57 5.45
C ARG A 184 -22.47 -10.68 4.45
N ASN A 185 -23.23 -10.37 3.40
CA ASN A 185 -23.67 -11.35 2.41
C ASN A 185 -22.59 -11.67 1.37
N GLU A 186 -21.94 -10.66 0.80
CA GLU A 186 -20.97 -10.82 -0.29
C GLU A 186 -19.59 -11.23 0.23
N ASN A 187 -19.08 -10.53 1.26
CA ASN A 187 -17.71 -10.72 1.73
C ASN A 187 -17.60 -11.69 2.92
N LYS A 188 -18.74 -12.08 3.53
CA LYS A 188 -18.83 -13.06 4.63
C LYS A 188 -17.85 -12.79 5.77
N VAL A 189 -17.60 -11.52 6.04
CA VAL A 189 -16.53 -11.10 6.94
C VAL A 189 -16.87 -11.42 8.39
N LYS A 190 -15.88 -11.95 9.12
CA LYS A 190 -15.95 -12.09 10.58
C LYS A 190 -15.46 -10.79 11.23
N GLY A 191 -15.92 -10.51 12.45
CA GLY A 191 -15.47 -9.33 13.20
C GLY A 191 -13.97 -9.37 13.53
N GLY A 192 -13.41 -8.22 13.90
CA GLY A 192 -11.99 -8.06 14.25
C GLY A 192 -11.39 -6.80 13.66
N VAL A 193 -10.05 -6.73 13.65
CA VAL A 193 -9.31 -5.63 13.00
C VAL A 193 -9.07 -6.01 11.54
N LEU A 194 -9.90 -5.51 10.64
CA LEU A 194 -9.88 -5.90 9.23
C LEU A 194 -9.18 -4.86 8.35
N THR A 195 -8.79 -5.27 7.14
CA THR A 195 -8.34 -4.34 6.10
C THR A 195 -9.52 -3.95 5.20
N PRO A 196 -9.52 -2.76 4.57
CA PRO A 196 -10.58 -2.36 3.64
C PRO A 196 -10.77 -3.35 2.47
N ALA A 197 -9.67 -3.92 1.97
CA ALA A 197 -9.71 -4.93 0.91
C ALA A 197 -10.48 -6.19 1.33
N HIS A 198 -10.28 -6.66 2.57
CA HIS A 198 -10.97 -7.84 3.09
C HIS A 198 -12.40 -7.53 3.57
N ALA A 199 -12.61 -6.37 4.20
CA ALA A 199 -13.89 -5.97 4.77
C ALA A 199 -14.89 -5.53 3.69
N PHE A 200 -14.47 -4.65 2.78
CA PHE A 200 -15.38 -4.03 1.82
C PHE A 200 -15.23 -4.59 0.41
N GLY A 201 -14.01 -4.97 0.02
CA GLY A 201 -13.73 -5.57 -1.28
C GLY A 201 -14.37 -4.78 -2.43
N GLN A 202 -15.14 -5.49 -3.27
CA GLN A 202 -15.75 -4.91 -4.46
C GLN A 202 -16.87 -3.90 -4.18
N ILE A 203 -17.39 -3.84 -2.96
CA ILE A 203 -18.36 -2.83 -2.55
C ILE A 203 -17.68 -1.46 -2.52
N LEU A 204 -16.49 -1.35 -1.91
CA LEU A 204 -15.75 -0.09 -1.89
C LEU A 204 -15.30 0.33 -3.30
N VAL A 205 -14.83 -0.62 -4.12
CA VAL A 205 -14.41 -0.34 -5.51
C VAL A 205 -15.55 0.30 -6.31
N ARG A 206 -16.75 -0.29 -6.26
CA ARG A 206 -17.94 0.25 -6.95
C ARG A 206 -18.28 1.65 -6.48
N ARG A 207 -18.27 1.89 -5.16
CA ARG A 207 -18.54 3.22 -4.59
C ARG A 207 -17.52 4.27 -5.04
N LEU A 208 -16.25 3.92 -5.13
CA LEU A 208 -15.20 4.82 -5.60
C LEU A 208 -15.37 5.16 -7.09
N GLN A 209 -15.71 4.17 -7.91
CA GLN A 209 -16.03 4.39 -9.33
C GLN A 209 -17.24 5.31 -9.51
N ASP A 210 -18.30 5.14 -8.69
CA ASP A 210 -19.47 6.03 -8.65
C ASP A 210 -19.16 7.46 -8.16
N ARG A 211 -17.92 7.71 -7.72
CA ARG A 211 -17.40 9.01 -7.27
C ARG A 211 -16.25 9.50 -8.14
N ASN A 212 -16.19 9.03 -9.39
CA ASN A 212 -15.22 9.44 -10.40
C ASN A 212 -13.77 9.10 -10.06
N VAL A 213 -13.53 8.08 -9.22
CA VAL A 213 -12.21 7.45 -9.13
C VAL A 213 -12.09 6.46 -10.27
N ASN A 214 -11.15 6.72 -11.18
CA ASN A 214 -10.84 5.82 -12.28
C ASN A 214 -10.00 4.64 -11.78
N LEU A 215 -10.66 3.49 -11.65
CA LEU A 215 -10.05 2.22 -11.24
C LEU A 215 -10.18 1.23 -12.40
N THR A 216 -9.09 0.97 -13.11
CA THR A 216 -9.07 0.06 -14.27
C THR A 216 -8.05 -1.04 -14.12
N VAL A 217 -8.36 -2.23 -14.62
CA VAL A 217 -7.41 -3.34 -14.73
C VAL A 217 -7.38 -3.79 -16.18
N SER A 218 -6.20 -3.82 -16.79
CA SER A 218 -6.00 -4.26 -18.16
C SER A 218 -4.90 -5.31 -18.23
N LYS A 219 -5.03 -6.29 -19.13
CA LYS A 219 -3.95 -7.24 -19.40
C LYS A 219 -2.80 -6.55 -20.15
N LEU A 220 -1.56 -6.87 -19.78
CA LEU A 220 -0.33 -6.42 -20.45
C LEU A 220 0.06 -7.34 -21.60
#